data_AF-A0A9B0T9Y5-F1
#
_entry.id   AF-A0A9B0T9Y5-F1
#
_cell.length_a   1.000
_cell.length_b   1.000
_cell.length_c   1.000
_cell.angle_alpha   90.00
_cell.angle_beta   90.00
_cell.angle_gamma   90.00
#
_symmetry.space_group_name_H-M   'P 1'
#
loop_
_entity.id
_entity.type
_entity.pdbx_description
1 polymer ?
#
loop_
_entity_poly.entity_id
_entity_poly.type
_entity_poly.pdbx_seq_one_letter_code
_entity_poly.pdbx_strand_id
1 'polypeptide(L)'
;MPGAPPPYAAPPFTPPTIPSSWPPPGNTASMGEIQFEGLQLLTHPDRLWIWQKNVYTDENQRTWMSITVENDGVLFVLMQQVDVALGPALRPSQIPPSQLPLLWQFYPDERRYRGSDSSKWHVVYHVKYNGQEDMLLQRLPEPKQE
;
A
#
# COMPACT_ATOMS: atom_id res chain seq x y z
N MET A 1 55.49 -9.38 -0.25
CA MET A 1 54.29 -8.61 -0.60
C MET A 1 53.07 -9.40 -0.11
N PRO A 2 52.34 -8.94 0.90
CA PRO A 2 51.11 -9.60 1.33
C PRO A 2 49.97 -9.23 0.35
N GLY A 3 49.35 -10.25 -0.22
CA GLY A 3 48.23 -10.12 -1.15
C GLY A 3 47.03 -9.44 -0.50
N ALA A 4 46.36 -8.59 -1.28
CA ALA A 4 45.12 -7.93 -0.87
C ALA A 4 44.04 -8.97 -0.54
N PRO A 5 43.23 -8.76 0.53
CA PRO A 5 42.07 -9.60 0.77
C PRO A 5 41.00 -9.35 -0.32
N PRO A 6 40.24 -10.38 -0.72
CA PRO A 6 39.17 -10.24 -1.70
C PRO A 6 38.02 -9.35 -1.15
N PRO A 7 37.33 -8.58 -2.00
CA PRO A 7 36.23 -7.74 -1.56
C PRO A 7 34.99 -8.59 -1.28
N TYR A 8 34.44 -8.42 -0.07
CA TYR A 8 33.05 -8.69 0.30
C TYR A 8 32.47 -10.06 -0.13
N ALA A 9 32.62 -11.06 0.75
CA ALA A 9 31.62 -12.12 0.81
C ALA A 9 30.27 -11.49 1.20
N ALA A 10 29.26 -11.62 0.35
CA ALA A 10 27.89 -11.26 0.69
C ALA A 10 27.46 -12.04 1.96
N PRO A 11 26.79 -11.41 2.94
CA PRO A 11 26.29 -12.14 4.09
C PRO A 11 25.31 -13.23 3.61
N PRO A 12 25.28 -14.40 4.27
CA PRO A 12 24.31 -15.43 3.94
C PRO A 12 22.90 -14.85 4.10
N PHE A 13 22.07 -14.98 3.06
CA PHE A 13 20.64 -14.72 3.16
C PHE A 13 20.07 -15.60 4.29
N THR A 14 19.83 -15.00 5.44
CA THR A 14 18.98 -15.62 6.45
C THR A 14 17.56 -15.56 5.91
N PRO A 15 16.90 -16.70 5.63
CA PRO A 15 15.49 -16.67 5.29
C PRO A 15 14.73 -16.02 6.45
N PRO A 16 13.65 -15.26 6.18
CA PRO A 16 12.84 -14.69 7.24
C PRO A 16 12.37 -15.82 8.16
N THR A 17 12.76 -15.77 9.42
CA THR A 17 12.25 -16.65 10.47
C THR A 17 10.74 -16.47 10.49
N ILE A 18 10.01 -17.49 10.04
CA ILE A 18 8.55 -17.53 10.16
C ILE A 18 8.23 -17.45 11.66
N PRO A 19 7.49 -16.44 12.13
CA PRO A 19 7.14 -16.34 13.53
C PRO A 19 6.34 -17.57 13.96
N SER A 20 6.58 -18.08 15.17
CA SER A 20 5.91 -19.27 15.73
C SER A 20 4.38 -19.16 15.79
N SER A 21 3.82 -17.99 15.50
CA SER A 21 2.39 -17.74 15.37
C SER A 21 1.80 -18.10 14.00
N TRP A 22 2.62 -18.41 12.99
CA TRP A 22 2.12 -18.83 11.68
C TRP A 22 1.79 -20.34 11.68
N PRO A 23 0.59 -20.78 11.27
CA PRO A 23 0.32 -22.20 11.09
C PRO A 23 1.21 -22.79 9.98
N PRO A 24 1.82 -23.98 10.18
CA PRO A 24 2.63 -24.62 9.16
C PRO A 24 1.77 -25.01 7.95
N PRO A 25 2.33 -25.01 6.73
CA PRO A 25 1.58 -25.36 5.53
C PRO A 25 1.37 -26.89 5.51
N GLY A 26 0.19 -27.37 5.91
CA GLY A 26 -0.13 -28.79 5.74
C GLY A 26 -1.33 -29.38 6.49
N ASN A 27 -2.03 -28.63 7.34
CA ASN A 27 -3.14 -29.15 8.13
C ASN A 27 -4.49 -28.54 7.72
N THR A 28 -5.13 -29.18 6.76
CA THR A 28 -6.57 -29.04 6.50
C THR A 28 -7.33 -29.76 7.61
N ALA A 29 -7.67 -29.07 8.69
CA ALA A 29 -8.62 -29.56 9.67
C ALA A 29 -9.37 -28.38 10.32
N SER A 30 -10.69 -28.37 10.08
CA SER A 30 -11.73 -27.52 10.66
C SER A 30 -11.39 -26.03 10.81
N MET A 31 -11.98 -25.28 9.88
CA MET A 31 -12.20 -23.83 9.85
C MET A 31 -12.83 -23.32 11.16
N GLY A 32 -12.06 -23.30 12.24
CA GLY A 32 -12.18 -22.31 13.29
C GLY A 32 -11.53 -21.05 12.77
N GLU A 33 -12.29 -19.97 12.70
CA GLU A 33 -11.80 -18.64 12.35
C GLU A 33 -10.44 -18.40 13.00
N ILE A 34 -9.43 -18.13 12.18
CA ILE A 34 -8.21 -17.49 12.67
C ILE A 34 -8.66 -16.11 13.12
N GLN A 35 -9.05 -16.00 14.39
CA GLN A 35 -9.30 -14.74 15.06
C GLN A 35 -7.94 -14.08 15.17
N PHE A 36 -7.63 -13.18 14.23
CA PHE A 36 -6.58 -12.20 14.44
C PHE A 36 -6.99 -11.39 15.67
N GLU A 37 -6.44 -11.74 16.83
CA GLU A 37 -6.57 -10.99 18.08
C GLU A 37 -6.11 -9.55 17.80
N GLY A 38 -7.07 -8.64 17.67
CA GLY A 38 -6.82 -7.26 17.26
C GLY A 38 -7.35 -6.86 15.89
N LEU A 39 -8.48 -7.40 15.42
CA LEU A 39 -9.32 -6.76 14.39
C LEU A 39 -9.77 -5.36 14.88
N GLN A 40 -8.85 -4.40 14.91
CA GLN A 40 -9.26 -3.04 14.59
C GLN A 40 -9.78 -3.14 13.16
N LEU A 41 -11.10 -3.05 13.00
CA LEU A 41 -11.71 -2.85 11.70
C LEU A 41 -11.10 -1.57 11.14
N LEU A 42 -10.01 -1.71 10.39
CA LEU A 42 -9.32 -0.59 9.79
C LEU A 42 -10.26 -0.03 8.73
N THR A 43 -10.91 1.07 9.09
CA THR A 43 -11.80 1.78 8.19
C THR A 43 -10.95 2.32 7.05
N HIS A 44 -11.29 1.88 5.84
CA HIS A 44 -10.67 2.43 4.64
C HIS A 44 -10.95 3.94 4.57
N PRO A 45 -9.95 4.77 4.23
CA PRO A 45 -10.20 6.18 3.92
C PRO A 45 -11.30 6.31 2.87
N ASP A 46 -12.35 7.06 3.15
CA ASP A 46 -13.42 7.27 2.17
C ASP A 46 -12.91 8.06 0.96
N ARG A 47 -12.00 9.01 1.22
CA ARG A 47 -11.41 9.86 0.19
C ARG A 47 -9.94 10.08 0.47
N LEU A 48 -9.14 10.11 -0.60
CA LEU A 48 -7.74 10.49 -0.54
C LEU A 48 -7.50 11.61 -1.54
N TRP A 49 -7.17 12.81 -1.03
CA TRP A 49 -6.83 13.97 -1.84
C TRP A 49 -5.34 14.14 -1.92
N ILE A 50 -4.81 14.33 -3.12
CA ILE A 50 -3.42 14.70 -3.30
C ILE A 50 -3.19 16.06 -2.61
N TRP A 51 -2.17 16.10 -1.76
CA TRP A 51 -1.74 17.30 -1.07
C TRP A 51 -0.45 17.85 -1.69
N GLN A 52 0.50 16.95 -1.90
CA GLN A 52 1.79 17.20 -2.55
C GLN A 52 2.16 16.00 -3.43
N LYS A 53 3.26 16.11 -4.18
CA LYS A 53 3.75 14.96 -4.96
C LYS A 53 3.93 13.74 -4.04
N ASN A 54 3.22 12.66 -4.35
CA ASN A 54 3.22 11.40 -3.61
C ASN A 54 2.65 11.46 -2.18
N VAL A 55 1.98 12.55 -1.80
CA VAL A 55 1.42 12.73 -0.47
C VAL A 55 -0.07 13.01 -0.61
N TYR A 56 -0.86 12.21 0.08
CA TYR A 56 -2.31 12.26 0.12
C TYR A 56 -2.79 12.56 1.54
N THR A 57 -3.97 13.14 1.65
CA THR A 57 -4.67 13.35 2.91
C THR A 57 -6.03 12.69 2.85
N ASP A 58 -6.49 12.11 3.95
CA ASP A 58 -7.84 11.56 4.06
C ASP A 58 -8.85 12.52 4.74
N GLU A 59 -10.10 12.08 4.88
CA GLU A 59 -11.19 12.87 5.47
C GLU A 59 -10.96 13.18 6.96
N ASN A 60 -10.11 12.41 7.61
CA ASN A 60 -9.71 12.58 9.00
C ASN A 60 -8.41 13.38 9.12
N GLN A 61 -7.95 14.01 8.03
CA GLN A 61 -6.69 14.75 7.95
C GLN A 61 -5.45 13.91 8.25
N ARG A 62 -5.54 12.57 8.15
CA ARG A 62 -4.37 11.70 8.23
C ARG A 62 -3.61 11.77 6.92
N THR A 63 -2.30 11.82 7.03
CA THR A 63 -1.42 11.87 5.86
C THR A 63 -1.03 10.47 5.42
N TRP A 64 -1.01 10.25 4.12
CA TRP A 64 -0.70 9.00 3.44
C TRP A 64 0.36 9.26 2.37
N MET A 65 1.49 8.58 2.47
CA MET A 65 2.55 8.62 1.46
C MET A 65 2.34 7.49 0.45
N SER A 66 2.35 7.81 -0.83
CA SER A 66 2.18 6.83 -1.91
C SER A 66 3.53 6.37 -2.45
N ILE A 67 3.73 5.07 -2.54
CA ILE A 67 4.89 4.44 -3.19
C ILE A 67 4.36 3.58 -4.34
N THR A 68 4.69 3.98 -5.57
CA THR A 68 4.28 3.26 -6.77
C THR A 68 5.22 2.08 -7.04
N VAL A 69 4.66 0.91 -7.30
CA VAL A 69 5.39 -0.33 -7.63
C VAL A 69 4.74 -0.91 -8.88
N GLU A 70 5.55 -1.27 -9.88
CA GLU A 70 5.06 -1.95 -11.09
C GLU A 70 5.58 -3.38 -11.09
N ASN A 71 4.69 -4.35 -11.30
CA ASN A 71 5.03 -5.76 -11.40
C ASN A 71 4.25 -6.41 -12.54
N ASP A 72 4.93 -7.03 -13.50
CA ASP A 72 4.36 -7.68 -14.68
C ASP A 72 3.33 -6.80 -15.45
N GLY A 73 3.61 -5.49 -15.56
CA GLY A 73 2.72 -4.53 -16.23
C GLY A 73 1.46 -4.17 -15.42
N VAL A 74 1.36 -4.64 -14.17
CA VAL A 74 0.31 -4.26 -13.23
C VAL A 74 0.86 -3.20 -12.28
N LEU A 75 0.13 -2.09 -12.18
CA LEU A 75 0.49 -0.98 -11.30
C LEU A 75 -0.08 -1.19 -9.89
N PHE A 76 0.79 -1.13 -8.89
CA PHE A 76 0.46 -1.16 -7.48
C PHE A 76 0.87 0.15 -6.81
N VAL A 77 0.15 0.52 -5.76
CA VAL A 77 0.45 1.68 -4.93
C VAL A 77 0.33 1.27 -3.48
N LEU A 78 1.46 1.32 -2.77
CA LEU A 78 1.48 1.21 -1.33
C LEU A 78 1.19 2.59 -0.74
N MET A 79 0.12 2.68 0.04
CA MET A 79 -0.23 3.81 0.87
C MET A 79 0.25 3.57 2.28
N GLN A 80 1.18 4.39 2.71
CA GLN A 80 1.75 4.33 4.04
C GLN A 80 1.24 5.53 4.84
N GLN A 81 0.51 5.30 5.92
CA GLN A 81 0.09 6.38 6.81
C GLN A 81 1.33 6.93 7.52
N VAL A 82 1.55 8.23 7.41
CA VAL A 82 2.69 8.90 8.04
C VAL A 82 2.20 10.12 8.79
N ASP A 83 2.72 10.34 9.99
CA ASP A 83 2.45 11.57 10.73
C ASP A 83 3.54 12.59 10.42
N VAL A 84 3.31 13.38 9.37
CA VAL A 84 4.26 14.40 8.89
C VAL A 84 3.61 15.78 8.89
N ALA A 85 4.39 16.79 9.25
CA ALA A 85 3.96 18.17 9.12
C ALA A 85 3.76 18.50 7.64
N LEU A 86 2.49 18.67 7.25
CA LEU A 86 2.13 19.05 5.88
C LEU A 86 2.56 20.49 5.60
N GLY A 87 3.30 20.68 4.51
CA GLY A 87 3.50 22.02 3.94
C GLY A 87 2.21 22.56 3.31
N PRO A 88 2.25 23.71 2.62
CA PRO A 88 1.08 24.21 1.90
C PRO A 88 0.63 23.19 0.82
N ALA A 89 -0.70 23.04 0.69
CA ALA A 89 -1.29 22.21 -0.36
C ALA A 89 -0.96 22.74 -1.75
N LEU A 90 -0.58 21.84 -2.66
CA LEU A 90 -0.36 22.18 -4.06
C LEU A 90 -1.69 22.15 -4.82
N ARG A 91 -1.86 23.10 -5.76
CA ARG A 91 -2.98 23.05 -6.70
C ARG A 91 -2.76 21.93 -7.73
N PRO A 92 -3.82 21.34 -8.30
CA PRO A 92 -3.72 20.38 -9.41
C PRO A 92 -2.75 20.80 -10.52
N SER A 93 -2.73 22.09 -10.89
CA SER A 93 -1.85 22.61 -11.94
C SER A 93 -0.37 22.73 -11.54
N GLN A 94 -0.07 22.70 -10.25
CA GLN A 94 1.29 22.75 -9.69
C GLN A 94 1.84 21.35 -9.40
N ILE A 95 0.97 20.33 -9.38
CA ILE A 95 1.36 18.95 -9.14
C ILE A 95 1.96 18.39 -10.44
N PRO A 96 3.18 17.84 -10.39
CA PRO A 96 3.77 17.21 -11.58
C PRO A 96 2.86 16.09 -12.11
N PRO A 97 2.78 15.91 -13.44
CA PRO A 97 2.06 14.79 -14.03
C PRO A 97 2.48 13.47 -13.37
N SER A 98 1.49 12.69 -12.95
CA SER A 98 1.67 11.42 -12.25
C SER A 98 0.73 10.38 -12.84
N GLN A 99 1.09 9.10 -12.70
CA GLN A 99 0.21 7.98 -13.02
C GLN A 99 -0.90 7.77 -11.98
N LEU A 100 -0.84 8.50 -10.86
CA LEU A 100 -1.79 8.43 -9.77
C LEU A 100 -2.84 9.54 -9.89
N PRO A 101 -4.12 9.25 -9.60
CA PRO A 101 -5.15 10.27 -9.59
C PRO A 101 -4.93 11.28 -8.47
N LEU A 102 -5.51 12.47 -8.67
CA LEU A 102 -5.48 13.55 -7.69
C LEU A 102 -6.48 13.32 -6.56
N LEU A 103 -7.54 12.57 -6.81
CA LEU A 103 -8.54 12.17 -5.83
C LEU A 103 -8.85 10.69 -6.01
N TRP A 104 -8.86 9.93 -4.92
CA TRP A 104 -9.52 8.64 -4.85
C TRP A 104 -10.79 8.73 -4.01
N GLN A 105 -11.84 8.04 -4.46
CA GLN A 105 -13.09 7.85 -3.73
C GLN A 105 -13.33 6.36 -3.51
N PHE A 106 -13.55 5.96 -2.26
CA PHE A 106 -13.82 4.58 -1.88
C PHE A 106 -15.27 4.18 -2.20
N TYR A 107 -15.42 2.94 -2.65
CA TYR A 107 -16.69 2.27 -2.90
C TYR A 107 -16.71 0.97 -2.06
N PRO A 108 -17.45 0.96 -0.93
CA PRO A 108 -17.49 -0.17 -0.01
C PRO A 108 -17.97 -1.47 -0.66
N ASP A 109 -18.98 -1.40 -1.53
CA ASP A 109 -19.64 -2.57 -2.15
C ASP A 109 -18.66 -3.48 -2.89
N GLU A 110 -17.63 -2.88 -3.50
CA GLU A 110 -16.66 -3.59 -4.33
C GLU A 110 -15.26 -3.63 -3.71
N ARG A 111 -15.08 -3.02 -2.53
CA ARG A 111 -13.77 -2.78 -1.87
C ARG A 111 -12.75 -2.19 -2.85
N ARG A 112 -13.14 -1.08 -3.49
CA ARG A 112 -12.36 -0.42 -4.55
C ARG A 112 -12.36 1.09 -4.38
N TYR A 113 -11.33 1.73 -4.90
CA TYR A 113 -11.28 3.15 -5.13
C TYR A 113 -11.51 3.49 -6.60
N ARG A 114 -12.15 4.63 -6.85
CA ARG A 114 -12.22 5.28 -8.15
C ARG A 114 -11.38 6.55 -8.12
N GLY A 115 -10.46 6.67 -9.06
CA GLY A 115 -9.67 7.88 -9.28
C GLY A 115 -10.46 8.98 -9.99
N SER A 116 -10.05 10.23 -9.81
CA SER A 116 -10.54 11.38 -10.57
C SER A 116 -10.30 11.27 -12.09
N ASP A 117 -9.31 10.49 -12.47
CA ASP A 117 -8.99 10.11 -13.85
C ASP A 117 -9.84 8.91 -14.35
N SER A 118 -10.88 8.52 -13.60
CA SER A 118 -11.72 7.33 -13.82
C SER A 118 -11.01 5.98 -13.70
N SER A 119 -9.75 5.93 -13.27
CA SER A 119 -9.05 4.69 -12.97
C SER A 119 -9.71 3.95 -11.80
N LYS A 120 -9.71 2.62 -11.85
CA LYS A 120 -10.24 1.77 -10.77
C LYS A 120 -9.10 1.08 -10.04
N TRP A 121 -9.19 1.04 -8.72
CA TRP A 121 -8.15 0.48 -7.86
C TRP A 121 -8.78 -0.48 -6.86
N HIS A 122 -8.30 -1.71 -6.78
CA HIS A 122 -8.75 -2.68 -5.78
C HIS A 122 -7.87 -2.61 -4.54
N VAL A 123 -8.49 -2.71 -3.36
CA VAL A 123 -7.75 -2.79 -2.10
C VAL A 123 -7.30 -4.23 -1.88
N VAL A 124 -6.01 -4.47 -2.09
CA VAL A 124 -5.39 -5.79 -1.90
C VAL A 124 -5.30 -6.13 -0.41
N TYR A 125 -4.78 -5.20 0.38
CA TYR A 125 -4.78 -5.30 1.84
C TYR A 125 -4.87 -3.92 2.48
N HIS A 126 -5.31 -3.90 3.74
CA HIS A 126 -5.24 -2.75 4.63
C HIS A 126 -4.96 -3.28 6.03
N VAL A 127 -3.77 -2.99 6.56
CA VAL A 127 -3.28 -3.55 7.81
C VAL A 127 -2.60 -2.47 8.64
N LYS A 128 -2.58 -2.65 9.96
CA LYS A 128 -1.85 -1.80 10.87
C LYS A 128 -0.96 -2.68 11.73
N TYR A 129 0.34 -2.49 11.61
CA TYR A 129 1.35 -3.27 12.30
C TYR A 129 2.34 -2.35 13.00
N ASN A 130 2.56 -2.57 14.29
CA ASN A 130 3.50 -1.79 15.11
C ASN A 130 3.27 -0.26 15.03
N GLY A 131 2.00 0.16 15.01
CA GLY A 131 1.61 1.57 14.90
C GLY A 131 1.60 2.13 13.49
N GLN A 132 2.22 1.44 12.52
CA GLN A 132 2.28 1.80 11.11
C GLN A 132 1.06 1.24 10.37
N GLU A 133 0.30 2.10 9.70
CA GLU A 133 -0.89 1.70 8.91
C GLU A 133 -0.55 1.73 7.41
N ASP A 134 -0.76 0.59 6.75
CA ASP A 134 -0.39 0.36 5.36
C ASP A 134 -1.59 -0.18 4.57
N MET A 135 -1.81 0.38 3.38
CA MET A 135 -2.86 -0.04 2.46
C MET A 135 -2.29 -0.22 1.06
N LEU A 136 -2.42 -1.41 0.50
CA LEU A 136 -1.98 -1.70 -0.87
C LEU A 136 -3.15 -1.62 -1.84
N LEU A 137 -2.99 -0.79 -2.86
CA LEU A 137 -3.93 -0.63 -3.96
C LEU A 137 -3.35 -1.24 -5.23
N GLN A 138 -4.17 -1.98 -5.97
CA GLN A 138 -3.84 -2.50 -7.29
C GLN A 138 -4.70 -1.82 -8.34
N ARG A 139 -4.09 -1.27 -9.39
CA ARG A 139 -4.82 -0.73 -10.54
C ARG A 139 -5.49 -1.86 -11.31
N LEU A 140 -6.79 -1.73 -11.53
CA LEU A 140 -7.55 -2.65 -12.37
C LEU A 140 -7.43 -2.24 -13.84
N PRO A 141 -7.40 -3.21 -14.78
CA PRO A 141 -7.40 -2.91 -16.20
C PRO A 141 -8.70 -2.19 -16.58
N GLU A 142 -8.59 -1.23 -17.50
CA GLU A 142 -9.79 -0.65 -18.11
C GLU A 142 -10.49 -1.73 -18.94
N PRO A 143 -11.83 -1.87 -18.83
CA PRO A 143 -12.56 -2.80 -19.67
C PRO A 143 -12.31 -2.41 -21.13
N LYS A 144 -11.83 -3.37 -21.92
CA LYS A 144 -11.76 -3.21 -23.38
C LYS A 144 -13.19 -2.93 -23.85
N GLN A 145 -13.41 -1.74 -24.42
CA GLN A 145 -14.64 -1.46 -25.15
C GLN A 145 -14.59 -2.36 -26.39
N GLU A 146 -15.50 -3.34 -26.46
CA GLU A 146 -15.73 -4.19 -27.64
C GLU A 146 -16.61 -3.48 -28.66
#